data_AF-A0A6J8BZF8-F1
#
_entry.id   AF-A0A6J8BZF8-F1
#
_cell.length_a   1.000
_cell.length_b   1.000
_cell.length_c   1.000
_cell.angle_alpha   90.00
_cell.angle_beta   90.00
_cell.angle_gamma   90.00
#
_symmetry.space_group_name_H-M   'P 1'
#
loop_
_entity.id
_entity.type
_entity.pdbx_description
1 polymer ?
#
loop_
_entity_poly.entity_id
_entity_poly.type
_entity_poly.pdbx_seq_one_letter_code
_entity_poly.pdbx_strand_id
1 'polypeptide(L)'
;MKNCEGSTQRFIASLDNIVNHYQNNHQWCHPPSRCKTEPYYTLSRTMIRDDIAAGLLKKAIKSLYMYKKPGKYIHCLNTHYIESFHNTLLLYVDKRVHYGEKTYEIRTGLGVLDWNEHVDRPVSSEKVFRRAAQTRNRAPERVLKPKTYSFVITLWDIYCNFLSGDIQPINICDNIQENHVEDDSILQESDDSENEESDDDI
;
A
#
# COMPACT_ATOMS: atom_id res chain seq x y z
N MET A 1 7.93 -0.21 -3.56
CA MET A 1 9.23 0.32 -3.08
C MET A 1 8.93 1.38 -2.02
N LYS A 2 8.63 0.95 -0.79
CA LYS A 2 8.05 1.80 0.28
C LYS A 2 9.05 2.79 0.90
N ASN A 3 10.36 2.52 0.76
CA ASN A 3 11.40 3.18 1.55
C ASN A 3 12.30 4.11 0.71
N CYS A 4 11.74 4.71 -0.34
CA CYS A 4 12.50 5.62 -1.22
C CYS A 4 12.33 7.11 -0.85
N GLU A 5 11.38 7.45 0.04
CA GLU A 5 11.16 8.81 0.57
C GLU A 5 11.11 9.90 -0.51
N GLY A 6 10.50 9.63 -1.67
CA GLY A 6 10.44 10.62 -2.74
C GLY A 6 11.74 10.77 -3.56
N SER A 7 12.81 10.03 -3.23
CA SER A 7 14.11 10.16 -3.90
C SER A 7 14.31 9.17 -5.04
N THR A 8 14.51 9.72 -6.24
CA THR A 8 14.89 9.00 -7.46
C THR A 8 16.15 8.16 -7.28
N GLN A 9 17.15 8.71 -6.60
CA GLN A 9 18.45 8.07 -6.42
C GLN A 9 18.34 6.86 -5.52
N ARG A 10 17.60 6.97 -4.41
CA ARG A 10 17.32 5.83 -3.51
C ARG A 10 16.54 4.73 -4.20
N PHE A 11 15.61 5.09 -5.08
CA PHE A 11 14.87 4.14 -5.89
C PHE A 11 15.77 3.33 -6.82
N ILE A 12 16.65 3.99 -7.58
CA ILE A 12 17.63 3.33 -8.45
C ILE A 12 18.58 2.46 -7.63
N ALA A 13 19.10 2.99 -6.52
CA ALA A 13 20.00 2.23 -5.63
C ALA A 13 19.32 0.97 -5.08
N SER A 14 18.02 1.04 -4.75
CA SER A 14 17.25 -0.12 -4.33
C SER A 14 17.10 -1.16 -5.45
N LEU A 15 16.97 -0.75 -6.71
CA LEU A 15 16.92 -1.65 -7.86
C LEU A 15 18.27 -2.31 -8.14
N ASP A 16 19.36 -1.54 -8.09
CA ASP A 16 20.71 -2.09 -8.28
C ASP A 16 21.08 -3.08 -7.16
N ASN A 17 20.63 -2.82 -5.92
CA ASN A 17 20.85 -3.72 -4.79
C ASN A 17 20.13 -5.08 -4.91
N ILE A 18 19.17 -5.24 -5.83
CA ILE A 18 18.50 -6.53 -6.06
C ILE A 18 19.52 -7.62 -6.43
N VAL A 19 20.50 -7.30 -7.28
CA VAL A 19 21.52 -8.25 -7.72
C VAL A 19 22.39 -8.68 -6.54
N ASN A 20 22.88 -7.71 -5.75
CA ASN A 20 23.67 -7.97 -4.55
C ASN A 20 22.91 -8.85 -3.54
N HIS A 21 21.61 -8.59 -3.35
CA HIS A 21 20.77 -9.38 -2.47
C HIS A 21 20.69 -10.85 -2.90
N TYR A 22 20.55 -11.13 -4.21
CA TYR A 22 20.51 -12.49 -4.74
C TYR A 22 21.88 -13.20 -4.76
N GLN A 23 22.97 -12.45 -4.66
CA GLN A 23 24.33 -12.96 -4.43
C GLN A 23 24.65 -13.16 -2.93
N ASN A 24 23.65 -13.06 -2.04
CA ASN A 24 23.81 -13.18 -0.58
C ASN A 24 24.64 -12.05 0.05
N ASN A 25 24.77 -10.91 -0.63
CA ASN A 25 25.37 -9.70 -0.07
C ASN A 25 24.27 -8.76 0.43
N HIS A 26 24.12 -8.68 1.75
CA HIS A 26 23.04 -7.93 2.41
C HIS A 26 23.48 -6.58 2.99
N GLN A 27 24.68 -6.10 2.69
CA GLN A 27 25.21 -4.84 3.25
C GLN A 27 24.27 -3.65 2.99
N TRP A 28 23.78 -3.51 1.76
CA TRP A 28 22.96 -2.37 1.33
C TRP A 28 21.45 -2.64 1.37
N CYS A 29 21.04 -3.74 2.01
CA CYS A 29 19.63 -3.99 2.25
C CYS A 29 19.06 -2.99 3.27
N HIS A 30 17.80 -2.62 3.09
CA HIS A 30 17.11 -1.67 3.97
C HIS A 30 17.06 -2.20 5.42
N PRO A 31 17.24 -1.38 6.48
CA PRO A 31 17.43 -1.87 7.86
C PRO A 31 16.33 -2.80 8.40
N PRO A 32 15.02 -2.50 8.30
CA PRO A 32 13.94 -3.42 8.69
C PRO A 32 13.71 -4.59 7.72
N SER A 33 14.58 -4.83 6.73
CA SER A 33 14.46 -6.01 5.87
C SER A 33 14.67 -7.29 6.68
N ARG A 34 13.94 -8.36 6.32
CA ARG A 34 14.08 -9.68 6.94
C ARG A 34 15.52 -10.20 6.96
N CYS A 35 16.27 -9.94 5.88
CA CYS A 35 17.67 -10.36 5.76
C CYS A 35 18.64 -9.70 6.75
N LYS A 36 18.25 -8.58 7.40
CA LYS A 36 19.04 -7.92 8.46
C LYS A 36 18.51 -8.20 9.85
N THR A 37 17.21 -8.46 9.97
CA THR A 37 16.51 -8.58 11.26
C THR A 37 16.44 -10.03 11.75
N GLU A 38 16.44 -11.02 10.86
CA GLU A 38 16.37 -12.43 11.22
C GLU A 38 17.77 -13.06 11.29
N PRO A 39 18.19 -13.67 12.43
CA PRO A 39 19.53 -14.24 12.61
C PRO A 39 19.80 -15.46 11.71
N TYR A 40 18.75 -16.16 11.26
CA TYR A 40 18.84 -17.33 10.36
C TYR A 40 18.10 -17.08 9.04
N TYR A 41 18.34 -15.93 8.42
CA TYR A 41 17.73 -15.62 7.12
C TYR A 41 18.19 -16.62 6.04
N THR A 42 17.22 -17.30 5.43
CA THR A 42 17.44 -18.13 4.24
C THR A 42 16.87 -17.44 3.01
N LEU A 43 17.64 -17.37 1.92
CA LEU A 43 17.10 -16.87 0.65
C LEU A 43 15.90 -17.71 0.22
N SER A 44 14.85 -17.03 -0.22
CA SER A 44 13.65 -17.69 -0.76
C SER A 44 13.89 -18.32 -2.14
N ARG A 45 14.91 -17.83 -2.87
CA ARG A 45 15.26 -18.28 -4.21
C ARG A 45 16.70 -18.81 -4.26
N THR A 46 17.01 -19.51 -5.33
CA THR A 46 18.37 -19.98 -5.62
C THR A 46 19.34 -18.81 -5.71
N MET A 47 20.44 -18.91 -4.97
CA MET A 47 21.53 -17.94 -4.96
C MET A 47 22.19 -17.86 -6.34
N ILE A 48 22.47 -16.65 -6.81
CA ILE A 48 23.24 -16.43 -8.04
C ILE A 48 24.73 -16.57 -7.69
N ARG A 49 25.39 -17.56 -8.28
CA ARG A 49 26.83 -17.81 -8.10
C ARG A 49 27.68 -17.43 -9.31
N ASP A 50 27.06 -17.37 -10.48
CA ASP A 50 27.72 -17.08 -11.74
C ASP A 50 27.66 -15.57 -12.05
N ASP A 51 28.82 -14.99 -12.36
CA ASP A 51 28.96 -13.58 -12.71
C ASP A 51 28.26 -13.23 -14.02
N ILE A 52 28.17 -14.18 -14.97
CA ILE A 52 27.45 -14.00 -16.22
C ILE A 52 25.95 -13.83 -15.94
N ALA A 53 25.40 -14.68 -15.06
CA ALA A 53 24.01 -14.60 -14.65
C ALA A 53 23.70 -13.30 -13.89
N ALA A 54 24.61 -12.84 -13.03
CA ALA A 54 24.49 -11.55 -12.35
C ALA A 54 24.49 -10.38 -13.35
N GLY A 55 25.37 -10.42 -14.36
CA GLY A 55 25.42 -9.44 -15.44
C GLY A 55 24.14 -9.38 -16.26
N LEU A 56 23.57 -10.54 -16.62
CA LEU A 56 22.29 -10.64 -17.31
C LEU A 56 21.13 -10.06 -16.49
N LEU A 57 21.06 -10.38 -15.20
CA LEU A 57 20.04 -9.82 -14.31
C LEU A 57 20.17 -8.30 -14.19
N LYS A 58 21.39 -7.78 -14.04
CA LYS A 58 21.65 -6.34 -14.00
C LYS A 58 21.21 -5.66 -15.29
N LYS A 59 21.52 -6.24 -16.44
CA LYS A 59 21.07 -5.75 -17.76
C LYS A 59 19.55 -5.75 -17.86
N ALA A 60 18.89 -6.81 -17.40
CA ALA A 60 17.43 -6.91 -17.38
C ALA A 60 16.81 -5.82 -16.51
N ILE A 61 17.30 -5.61 -15.28
CA ILE A 61 16.82 -4.57 -14.37
C ILE A 61 16.97 -3.18 -15.00
N LYS A 62 18.14 -2.88 -15.57
CA LYS A 62 18.39 -1.58 -16.23
C LYS A 62 17.55 -1.36 -17.49
N SER A 63 17.05 -2.43 -18.10
CA SER A 63 16.18 -2.35 -19.27
C SER A 63 14.74 -1.92 -18.92
N LEU A 64 14.33 -2.11 -17.66
CA LEU A 64 12.98 -1.83 -17.19
C LEU A 64 12.64 -0.34 -17.34
N TYR A 65 11.40 -0.07 -17.71
CA TYR A 65 10.89 1.30 -17.83
C TYR A 65 10.98 2.07 -16.50
N MET A 66 10.77 1.39 -15.36
CA MET A 66 10.91 1.98 -14.03
C MET A 66 12.35 2.43 -13.72
N TYR A 67 13.37 1.75 -14.26
CA TYR A 67 14.76 2.18 -14.12
C TYR A 67 15.07 3.38 -15.02
N LYS A 68 14.51 3.40 -16.24
CA LYS A 68 14.70 4.48 -17.22
C LYS A 68 13.96 5.78 -16.87
N LYS A 69 12.76 5.68 -16.30
CA LYS A 69 11.93 6.82 -15.89
C LYS A 69 11.50 6.67 -14.42
N PRO A 70 12.46 6.75 -13.48
CA PRO A 70 12.21 6.52 -12.06
C PRO A 70 11.21 7.51 -11.47
N GLY A 71 11.18 8.77 -11.92
CA GLY A 71 10.25 9.81 -11.46
C GLY A 71 8.78 9.39 -11.40
N LYS A 72 8.36 8.55 -12.36
CA LYS A 72 6.97 8.05 -12.44
C LYS A 72 6.63 6.97 -11.39
N TYR A 73 7.65 6.37 -10.77
CA TYR A 73 7.52 5.22 -9.88
C TYR A 73 8.02 5.47 -8.45
N ILE A 74 8.55 6.66 -8.18
CA ILE A 74 9.01 7.06 -6.84
C ILE A 74 7.86 7.00 -5.84
N HIS A 75 6.69 7.50 -6.25
CA HIS A 75 5.47 7.49 -5.48
C HIS A 75 4.62 6.26 -5.76
N CYS A 76 5.22 5.14 -6.18
CA CYS A 76 4.49 3.88 -6.26
C CYS A 76 3.94 3.52 -4.87
N LEU A 77 2.72 3.99 -4.64
CA LEU A 77 1.92 3.76 -3.47
C LEU A 77 1.79 2.25 -3.35
N ASN A 78 2.15 1.74 -2.19
CA ASN A 78 1.81 0.37 -1.87
C ASN A 78 0.28 0.31 -1.84
N THR A 79 -0.33 -0.26 -2.88
CA THR A 79 -1.79 -0.41 -2.97
C THR A 79 -2.32 -1.39 -1.94
N HIS A 80 -1.47 -2.06 -1.17
CA HIS A 80 -1.86 -2.97 -0.10
C HIS A 80 -2.93 -2.39 0.83
N TYR A 81 -2.78 -1.13 1.29
CA TYR A 81 -3.78 -0.53 2.18
C TYR A 81 -5.13 -0.35 1.48
N ILE A 82 -5.10 0.22 0.27
CA ILE A 82 -6.29 0.43 -0.56
C ILE A 82 -6.97 -0.91 -0.90
N GLU A 83 -6.20 -1.93 -1.25
CA GLU A 83 -6.70 -3.26 -1.57
C GLU A 83 -7.28 -3.96 -0.33
N SER A 84 -6.60 -3.86 0.82
CA SER A 84 -7.10 -4.39 2.09
C SER A 84 -8.39 -3.71 2.53
N PHE A 85 -8.50 -2.41 2.28
CA PHE A 85 -9.69 -1.62 2.57
C PHE A 85 -10.86 -2.05 1.70
N HIS A 86 -10.66 -2.14 0.38
CA HIS A 86 -11.69 -2.64 -0.53
C HIS A 86 -12.13 -4.08 -0.20
N ASN A 87 -11.19 -4.96 0.16
CA ASN A 87 -11.53 -6.32 0.59
C ASN A 87 -12.39 -6.34 1.86
N THR A 88 -12.14 -5.42 2.78
CA THR A 88 -12.94 -5.29 4.01
C THR A 88 -14.32 -4.71 3.70
N LEU A 89 -14.40 -3.67 2.86
CA LEU A 89 -15.67 -3.10 2.41
C LEU A 89 -16.56 -4.13 1.73
N LEU A 90 -16.01 -5.01 0.90
CA LEU A 90 -16.77 -6.06 0.22
C LEU A 90 -17.44 -7.06 1.17
N LEU A 91 -17.00 -7.18 2.42
CA LEU A 91 -17.68 -8.00 3.44
C LEU A 91 -19.02 -7.38 3.88
N TYR A 92 -19.12 -6.05 3.87
CA TYR A 92 -20.29 -5.30 4.32
C TYR A 92 -21.20 -4.90 3.16
N VAL A 93 -20.57 -4.56 2.03
CA VAL A 93 -21.18 -4.04 0.81
C VAL A 93 -20.71 -4.92 -0.35
N ASP A 94 -21.45 -5.99 -0.63
CA ASP A 94 -21.15 -6.82 -1.80
C ASP A 94 -21.49 -6.03 -3.07
N LYS A 95 -20.53 -5.94 -4.00
CA LYS A 95 -20.70 -5.28 -5.30
C LYS A 95 -21.84 -5.86 -6.16
N ARG A 96 -22.30 -7.09 -5.88
CA ARG A 96 -23.33 -7.79 -6.64
C ARG A 96 -24.74 -7.52 -6.14
N VAL A 97 -24.87 -6.91 -4.97
CA VAL A 97 -26.16 -6.62 -4.35
C VAL A 97 -26.43 -5.13 -4.46
N HIS A 98 -27.61 -4.79 -4.98
CA HIS A 98 -28.06 -3.40 -4.97
C HIS A 98 -28.62 -3.06 -3.59
N TYR A 99 -27.97 -2.11 -2.92
CA TYR A 99 -28.43 -1.55 -1.65
C TYR A 99 -29.10 -0.20 -1.91
N GLY A 100 -30.11 0.14 -1.12
CA GLY A 100 -30.61 1.52 -1.06
C GLY A 100 -29.56 2.43 -0.44
N GLU A 101 -29.57 3.71 -0.83
CA GLU A 101 -28.58 4.73 -0.45
C GLU A 101 -28.24 4.74 1.04
N LYS A 102 -29.23 4.92 1.92
CA LYS A 102 -29.02 4.92 3.38
C LYS A 102 -28.41 3.62 3.91
N THR A 103 -28.78 2.47 3.33
CA THR A 103 -28.24 1.17 3.74
C THR A 103 -26.79 1.01 3.29
N TYR A 104 -26.48 1.51 2.09
CA TYR A 104 -25.13 1.52 1.54
C TYR A 104 -24.20 2.38 2.40
N GLU A 105 -24.63 3.58 2.79
CA GLU A 105 -23.87 4.49 3.66
C GLU A 105 -23.55 3.87 5.02
N ILE A 106 -24.57 3.33 5.70
CA ILE A 106 -24.40 2.69 7.02
C ILE A 106 -23.43 1.52 6.93
N ARG A 107 -23.58 0.65 5.90
CA ARG A 107 -22.70 -0.51 5.71
C ARG A 107 -21.27 -0.12 5.37
N THR A 108 -21.11 0.94 4.55
CA THR A 108 -19.79 1.50 4.23
C THR A 108 -19.13 2.04 5.50
N GLY A 109 -19.86 2.79 6.33
CA GLY A 109 -19.39 3.27 7.62
C GLY A 109 -18.95 2.13 8.55
N LEU A 110 -19.72 1.05 8.63
CA LEU A 110 -19.35 -0.14 9.40
C LEU A 110 -18.07 -0.81 8.87
N GLY A 111 -17.92 -0.91 7.55
CA GLY A 111 -16.70 -1.44 6.93
C GLY A 111 -15.47 -0.57 7.20
N VAL A 112 -15.64 0.76 7.25
CA VAL A 112 -14.58 1.70 7.62
C VAL A 112 -14.15 1.50 9.07
N LEU A 113 -15.10 1.34 9.99
CA LEU A 113 -14.80 1.07 11.40
C LEU A 113 -14.08 -0.28 11.59
N ASP A 114 -14.55 -1.36 10.94
CA ASP A 114 -13.88 -2.66 10.98
C ASP A 114 -12.46 -2.59 10.42
N TRP A 115 -12.24 -1.87 9.32
CA TRP A 115 -10.91 -1.75 8.75
C TRP A 115 -9.97 -0.93 9.65
N ASN A 116 -10.43 0.21 10.17
CA ASN A 116 -9.63 1.08 11.05
C ASN A 116 -9.16 0.35 12.31
N GLU A 117 -10.00 -0.49 12.91
CA GLU A 117 -9.62 -1.28 14.10
C GLU A 117 -8.57 -2.37 13.76
N HIS A 118 -8.54 -2.87 12.52
CA HIS A 118 -7.82 -4.11 12.20
C HIS A 118 -6.66 -3.99 11.22
N VAL A 119 -6.50 -2.87 10.52
CA VAL A 119 -5.56 -2.74 9.40
C VAL A 119 -4.12 -3.11 9.76
N ASP A 120 -3.63 -2.66 10.93
CA ASP A 120 -2.26 -2.88 11.40
C ASP A 120 -2.21 -3.80 12.63
N ARG A 121 -3.15 -4.74 12.72
CA ARG A 121 -3.25 -5.66 13.86
C ARG A 121 -1.95 -6.45 14.07
N PRO A 122 -1.47 -6.58 15.34
CA PRO A 122 -0.19 -7.22 15.62
C PRO A 122 -0.22 -8.73 15.32
N VAL A 123 0.98 -9.27 15.06
CA VAL A 123 1.21 -10.70 14.88
C VAL A 123 1.14 -11.40 16.24
N SER A 124 0.42 -12.52 16.31
CA SER A 124 0.33 -13.37 17.50
C SER A 124 1.38 -14.48 17.49
N SER A 125 1.58 -15.12 16.34
CA SER A 125 2.51 -16.24 16.17
C SER A 125 2.88 -16.41 14.71
N GLU A 126 3.82 -17.32 14.42
CA GLU A 126 4.17 -17.70 13.07
C GLU A 126 3.85 -19.18 12.84
N LYS A 127 3.16 -19.47 11.75
CA LYS A 127 2.80 -20.84 11.35
C LYS A 127 3.71 -21.29 10.23
N VAL A 128 4.44 -22.38 10.47
CA VAL A 128 5.24 -23.04 9.43
C VAL A 128 4.44 -24.20 8.87
N PHE A 129 3.95 -24.08 7.63
CA PHE A 129 3.33 -25.20 6.94
C PHE A 129 4.39 -26.20 6.47
N ARG A 130 4.43 -27.38 7.09
CA ARG A 130 5.18 -28.54 6.56
C ARG A 130 4.25 -29.41 5.70
N ARG A 131 3.82 -28.90 4.55
CA ARG A 131 3.12 -29.73 3.56
C ARG A 131 4.16 -30.44 2.68
N ALA A 132 4.07 -31.77 2.57
CA ALA A 132 4.98 -32.57 1.74
C ALA A 132 5.00 -32.12 0.27
N ALA A 133 3.90 -31.57 -0.25
CA ALA A 133 3.79 -31.07 -1.62
C ALA A 133 4.40 -29.68 -1.86
N GLN A 134 4.70 -28.89 -0.81
CA GLN A 134 5.24 -27.53 -0.91
C GLN A 134 6.62 -27.44 -0.24
N THR A 135 7.55 -28.29 -0.66
CA THR A 135 8.92 -28.32 -0.13
C THR A 135 9.73 -27.07 -0.42
N ARG A 136 9.36 -26.28 -1.44
CA ARG A 136 10.08 -25.06 -1.88
C ARG A 136 9.55 -23.75 -1.26
N ASN A 137 8.33 -23.74 -0.71
CA ASN A 137 7.74 -22.56 -0.05
C ASN A 137 7.65 -22.82 1.46
N ARG A 138 8.80 -22.77 2.15
CA ARG A 138 8.91 -23.00 3.60
C ARG A 138 8.87 -21.70 4.42
N ALA A 139 8.41 -20.60 3.84
CA ALA A 139 8.36 -19.34 4.56
C ALA A 139 7.30 -19.45 5.70
N PRO A 140 7.64 -19.07 6.94
CA PRO A 140 6.65 -18.93 7.99
C PRO A 140 5.58 -17.91 7.57
N GLU A 141 4.31 -18.28 7.75
CA GLU A 141 3.19 -17.36 7.57
C GLU A 141 2.85 -16.72 8.91
N ARG A 142 2.71 -15.39 8.93
CA ARG A 142 2.37 -14.64 10.14
C ARG A 142 0.90 -14.83 10.47
N VAL A 143 0.62 -15.31 11.68
CA VAL A 143 -0.73 -15.42 12.23
C VAL A 143 -1.01 -14.17 13.04
N LEU A 144 -1.97 -13.37 12.59
CA LEU A 144 -2.38 -12.15 13.30
C LEU A 144 -3.18 -12.50 14.55
N LYS A 145 -3.19 -11.58 15.54
CA LYS A 145 -4.11 -11.70 16.70
C LYS A 145 -5.57 -11.82 16.24
N PRO A 146 -6.46 -12.42 17.05
CA PRO A 146 -7.89 -12.47 16.71
C PRO A 146 -8.48 -11.07 16.48
N LYS A 147 -9.53 -10.97 15.66
CA LYS A 147 -10.26 -9.70 15.46
C LYS A 147 -10.95 -9.31 16.76
N THR A 148 -10.94 -8.03 17.08
CA THR A 148 -11.73 -7.44 18.15
C THR A 148 -12.84 -6.62 17.51
N TYR A 149 -13.96 -6.44 18.20
CA TYR A 149 -15.07 -5.66 17.64
C TYR A 149 -15.43 -4.56 18.63
N SER A 150 -14.43 -3.79 19.06
CA SER A 150 -14.60 -2.74 20.06
C SER A 150 -15.55 -1.66 19.55
N PHE A 151 -15.49 -1.33 18.26
CA PHE A 151 -16.39 -0.35 17.65
C PHE A 151 -17.87 -0.73 17.79
N VAL A 152 -18.21 -2.02 17.81
CA VAL A 152 -19.60 -2.49 17.97
C VAL A 152 -20.10 -2.19 19.37
N ILE A 153 -19.25 -2.41 20.39
CA ILE A 153 -19.57 -2.09 21.78
C ILE A 153 -19.78 -0.58 21.93
N THR A 154 -18.86 0.22 21.38
CA THR A 154 -18.97 1.68 21.42
C THR A 154 -20.24 2.19 20.72
N LEU A 155 -20.59 1.63 19.56
CA LEU A 155 -21.83 1.98 18.85
C LEU A 155 -23.07 1.60 19.68
N TRP A 156 -23.05 0.44 20.33
CA TRP A 156 -24.13 0.01 21.19
C TRP A 156 -24.30 0.92 22.42
N ASP A 157 -23.20 1.31 23.05
CA ASP A 157 -23.21 2.22 24.19
C ASP A 157 -23.75 3.60 23.79
N ILE A 158 -23.31 4.14 22.64
CA ILE A 158 -23.84 5.39 22.09
C ILE A 158 -25.34 5.28 21.86
N TYR A 159 -25.80 4.16 21.28
CA TYR A 159 -27.22 3.92 21.04
C TYR A 159 -28.02 3.82 22.35
N CYS A 160 -27.53 3.12 23.36
CA CYS A 160 -28.16 3.01 24.67
C CYS A 160 -28.22 4.36 25.40
N ASN A 161 -27.15 5.15 25.35
CA ASN A 161 -27.11 6.48 25.94
C ASN A 161 -28.04 7.46 25.21
N PHE A 162 -28.15 7.35 23.89
CA PHE A 162 -29.14 8.09 23.11
C PHE A 162 -30.57 7.75 23.54
N LEU A 163 -30.89 6.46 23.73
CA LEU A 163 -32.20 6.04 24.23
C LEU A 163 -32.48 6.49 25.67
N SER A 164 -31.45 6.60 26.50
CA SER A 164 -31.55 7.05 27.89
C SER A 164 -31.69 8.57 28.03
N GLY A 165 -31.51 9.32 26.93
CA GLY A 165 -31.64 10.78 26.89
C GLY A 165 -30.38 11.54 27.29
N ASP A 166 -29.27 10.84 27.55
CA ASP A 166 -28.01 11.43 28.00
C ASP A 166 -27.20 12.09 26.87
N ILE A 167 -27.52 11.75 25.61
CA ILE A 167 -26.84 12.28 24.41
C ILE A 167 -27.89 12.83 23.44
N GLN A 168 -27.78 14.12 23.11
CA GLN A 168 -28.56 14.75 22.04
C GLN A 168 -27.98 14.36 20.67
N PRO A 169 -28.81 14.12 19.65
CA PRO A 169 -28.32 13.76 18.32
C PRO A 169 -27.44 14.89 17.76
N ILE A 170 -26.20 14.56 17.41
CA ILE A 170 -25.34 15.47 16.66
C ILE A 170 -25.93 15.57 15.25
N ASN A 171 -26.45 16.75 14.90
CA ASN A 171 -26.93 17.03 13.55
C ASN A 171 -25.70 17.26 12.66
N ILE A 172 -25.14 16.19 12.09
CA ILE A 172 -23.94 16.26 11.24
C ILE A 172 -24.21 17.06 9.96
N CYS A 173 -25.49 17.21 9.57
CA CYS A 173 -25.95 17.96 8.42
C CYS A 173 -25.60 19.46 8.46
N ASP A 174 -25.43 20.05 9.65
CA ASP A 174 -25.21 21.50 9.79
C ASP A 174 -23.72 21.90 9.75
N ASN A 175 -22.78 20.94 9.80
CA ASN A 175 -21.34 21.21 9.88
C ASN A 175 -20.56 20.99 8.57
N ILE A 176 -21.25 20.81 7.42
CA ILE A 176 -20.59 20.70 6.10
C ILE A 176 -20.53 22.07 5.38
N GLN A 177 -21.16 23.13 5.90
CA GLN A 177 -21.21 24.43 5.22
C GLN A 177 -19.98 25.34 5.39
N GLU A 178 -18.96 24.96 6.13
CA GLU A 178 -17.73 25.77 6.23
C GLU A 178 -16.51 24.89 5.98
N ASN A 179 -16.14 24.71 4.70
CA ASN A 179 -14.76 24.50 4.20
C ASN A 179 -14.75 24.17 2.68
N HIS A 180 -15.66 24.73 1.89
CA HIS A 180 -15.44 24.91 0.45
C HIS A 180 -14.80 26.29 0.24
N VAL A 181 -13.49 26.37 0.47
CA VAL A 181 -12.67 27.37 -0.23
C VAL A 181 -12.30 26.72 -1.55
N GLU A 182 -12.90 27.22 -2.62
CA GLU A 182 -12.51 26.92 -3.99
C GLU A 182 -11.05 27.35 -4.18
N ASP A 183 -10.14 26.38 -4.30
CA ASP A 183 -8.78 26.61 -4.79
C ASP A 183 -8.69 26.10 -6.24
N ASP A 184 -9.45 26.76 -7.11
CA ASP A 184 -9.42 26.58 -8.58
C ASP A 184 -8.20 27.31 -9.20
N SER A 185 -7.00 27.06 -8.65
CA SER A 185 -5.77 27.73 -9.07
C SER A 185 -4.65 26.79 -9.49
N ILE A 186 -4.94 25.59 -10.00
CA ILE A 186 -3.90 24.73 -10.62
C ILE A 186 -4.44 23.98 -11.85
N LEU A 187 -4.91 24.71 -12.85
CA LEU A 187 -4.93 24.25 -14.25
C LEU A 187 -4.75 25.47 -15.16
N GLN A 188 -3.54 26.02 -15.22
CA GLN A 188 -3.10 26.73 -16.42
C GLN A 188 -2.22 25.78 -17.21
N GLU A 189 -2.80 25.24 -18.27
CA GLU A 189 -2.08 24.68 -19.41
C GLU A 189 -1.16 25.79 -19.95
N SER A 190 0.15 25.59 -19.84
CA SER A 190 1.12 26.38 -20.59
C SER A 190 1.12 25.85 -22.02
N ASP A 191 0.31 26.46 -22.86
CA ASP A 191 0.52 26.52 -24.31
C ASP A 191 1.86 27.21 -24.56
N ASP A 192 2.94 26.43 -24.68
CA ASP A 192 4.16 26.91 -25.32
C ASP A 192 3.91 26.88 -26.84
N SER A 193 3.40 28.01 -27.33
CA SER A 193 3.39 28.37 -28.74
C SER A 193 4.82 28.42 -29.27
N GLU A 194 5.17 27.47 -30.13
CA GLU A 194 6.30 27.61 -31.05
C GLU A 194 6.04 28.80 -31.98
N ASN A 195 6.86 29.85 -31.88
CA ASN A 195 7.04 30.84 -32.93
C ASN A 195 8.42 31.50 -32.77
N GLU A 196 9.33 31.18 -33.68
CA GLU A 196 10.41 32.03 -34.19
C GLU A 196 10.78 31.42 -35.55
N GLU A 197 10.19 31.97 -36.63
CA GLU A 197 10.83 32.93 -37.55
C GLU A 197 11.76 32.27 -38.59
N SER A 198 11.18 32.15 -39.80
CA SER A 198 11.72 32.53 -41.12
C SER A 198 13.22 32.85 -41.23
N ASP A 199 13.93 32.20 -42.18
CA ASP A 199 14.15 32.74 -43.54
C ASP A 199 15.19 31.91 -44.34
N ASP A 200 15.08 32.05 -45.67
CA ASP A 200 16.11 31.91 -46.72
C ASP A 200 16.44 30.54 -47.37
N ASP A 201 15.79 30.31 -48.51
CA ASP A 201 16.31 30.16 -49.88
C ASP A 201 17.69 29.49 -50.18
N ILE A 202 17.62 28.66 -51.25
CA ILE A 202 18.64 28.02 -52.12
C ILE A 202 18.95 26.53 -51.84
#